data_AF-A0A484ZIT7-F1
#
_entry.id   AF-A0A484ZIT7-F1
#
_cell.length_a   1.000
_cell.length_b   1.000
_cell.length_c   1.000
_cell.angle_alpha   90.00
_cell.angle_beta   90.00
_cell.angle_gamma   90.00
#
_symmetry.space_group_name_H-M   'P 1'
#
loop_
_entity.id
_entity.type
_entity.pdbx_description
1 polymer ?
#
loop_
_entity_poly.entity_id
_entity_poly.type
_entity_poly.pdbx_seq_one_letter_code
_entity_poly.pdbx_strand_id
1 'polypeptide(L)'
;MPLSWTYAPFACSSIKKFFVATLLLSLCLCIAMLFAYRLMRDVTGPIRNMVNTVDRIRRGQLDSRVEGYMLGELDMLKNGINSMAMSLTAYHEEMQQNIDQATSDLRETLEQMEIQNVELDLAKKRAQEAARIKSEFLANMSHELRTPLNGVIGFTRQTLKTTLTPTQTDYLQTIERSANNLLNIINDVLDFSKLEAGKLVLEHIPFSLRDTVDETAVLLAPQCPRKIPRDDAEYPQ
;
A
#
# COMPACT_ATOMS: atom_id res chain seq x y z
N MET A 1 -84.40 -85.27 37.47
CA MET A 1 -83.14 -85.94 37.87
C MET A 1 -82.00 -85.34 37.05
N PRO A 2 -80.82 -85.10 37.64
CA PRO A 2 -80.05 -83.86 37.40
C PRO A 2 -78.73 -84.09 36.64
N LEU A 3 -78.28 -83.11 35.85
CA LEU A 3 -76.92 -83.05 35.27
C LEU A 3 -76.53 -81.60 34.88
N SER A 4 -76.72 -80.62 35.79
CA SER A 4 -76.37 -79.21 35.55
C SER A 4 -75.08 -78.74 36.27
N TRP A 5 -74.23 -79.65 36.77
CA TRP A 5 -73.05 -79.31 37.57
C TRP A 5 -71.69 -79.63 36.91
N THR A 6 -71.64 -80.13 35.67
CA THR A 6 -70.38 -80.60 35.03
C THR A 6 -69.53 -79.52 34.34
N TYR A 7 -70.02 -78.29 34.14
CA TYR A 7 -69.25 -77.20 33.50
C TYR A 7 -68.48 -76.28 34.48
N ALA A 8 -68.76 -76.39 35.79
CA ALA A 8 -68.18 -75.52 36.81
C ALA A 8 -66.63 -75.59 36.93
N PRO A 9 -65.96 -76.77 36.87
CA PRO A 9 -64.51 -76.83 37.05
C PRO A 9 -63.71 -76.31 35.83
N PHE A 10 -64.24 -76.46 34.61
CA PHE A 10 -63.60 -75.96 33.38
C PHE A 10 -63.70 -74.43 33.25
N ALA A 11 -64.84 -73.84 33.59
CA ALA A 11 -65.02 -72.39 33.60
C ALA A 11 -64.06 -71.69 34.58
N CYS A 12 -63.87 -72.26 35.78
CA CYS A 12 -63.01 -71.70 36.83
C CYS A 12 -61.52 -71.65 36.43
N SER A 13 -61.01 -72.64 35.69
CA SER A 13 -59.62 -72.67 35.20
C SER A 13 -59.36 -71.63 34.10
N SER A 14 -60.31 -71.46 33.17
CA SER A 14 -60.21 -70.48 32.09
C SER A 14 -60.25 -69.04 32.61
N ILE A 15 -61.14 -68.74 33.57
CA ILE A 15 -61.24 -67.40 34.19
C ILE A 15 -59.93 -67.02 34.90
N LYS A 16 -59.28 -67.96 35.59
CA LYS A 16 -57.96 -67.73 36.22
C LYS A 16 -56.88 -67.39 35.19
N LYS A 17 -56.86 -68.06 34.03
CA LYS A 17 -55.90 -67.78 32.96
C LYS A 17 -56.12 -66.39 32.33
N PHE A 18 -57.36 -66.00 32.07
CA PHE A 18 -57.67 -64.66 31.58
C PHE A 18 -57.26 -63.58 32.58
N PHE A 19 -57.51 -63.78 33.87
CA PHE A 19 -57.11 -62.84 34.92
C PHE A 19 -55.58 -62.68 35.01
N VAL A 20 -54.84 -63.79 34.99
CA VAL A 20 -53.36 -63.75 34.99
C VAL A 20 -52.82 -63.06 33.74
N ALA A 21 -53.38 -63.35 32.55
CA ALA A 21 -52.98 -62.69 31.32
C ALA A 21 -53.23 -61.18 31.36
N THR A 22 -54.40 -60.74 31.84
CA THR A 22 -54.69 -59.30 31.98
C THR A 22 -53.78 -58.61 32.99
N LEU A 23 -53.44 -59.28 34.09
CA LEU A 23 -52.54 -58.76 35.11
C LEU A 23 -51.12 -58.59 34.56
N LEU A 24 -50.61 -59.59 33.83
CA LEU A 24 -49.32 -59.52 33.15
C LEU A 24 -49.28 -58.40 32.10
N LEU A 25 -50.35 -58.24 31.32
CA LEU A 25 -50.43 -57.20 30.29
C LEU A 25 -50.44 -55.81 30.93
N SER A 26 -51.19 -55.63 32.02
CA SER A 26 -51.21 -54.37 32.77
C SER A 26 -49.85 -54.06 33.42
N LEU A 27 -49.14 -55.06 33.94
CA LEU A 27 -47.81 -54.91 34.50
C LEU A 27 -46.79 -54.49 33.43
N CYS A 28 -46.80 -55.16 32.27
CA CYS A 28 -45.95 -54.79 31.13
C CYS A 28 -46.24 -53.35 30.67
N LEU A 29 -47.51 -52.95 30.61
CA LEU A 29 -47.90 -51.59 30.24
C LEU A 29 -47.39 -50.57 31.26
N CYS A 30 -47.53 -50.85 32.56
CA CYS A 30 -47.01 -49.99 33.63
C CYS A 30 -45.48 -49.86 33.56
N ILE A 31 -44.75 -50.96 33.34
CA ILE A 31 -43.28 -50.94 33.20
C ILE A 31 -42.87 -50.12 31.97
N ALA A 32 -43.55 -50.32 30.83
CA ALA A 32 -43.29 -49.56 29.62
C ALA A 32 -43.55 -48.05 29.83
N MET A 33 -44.62 -47.70 30.54
CA MET A 33 -44.96 -46.32 30.85
C MET A 33 -43.93 -45.66 31.79
N LEU A 34 -43.46 -46.40 32.81
CA LEU A 34 -42.39 -45.94 33.70
C LEU A 34 -41.06 -45.76 32.96
N PHE A 35 -40.72 -46.69 32.06
CA PHE A 35 -39.51 -46.61 31.24
C PHE A 35 -39.58 -45.42 30.27
N ALA A 36 -40.70 -45.23 29.58
CA ALA A 36 -40.92 -44.09 28.70
C ALA A 36 -40.83 -42.76 29.45
N TYR A 37 -41.41 -42.69 30.65
CA TYR A 37 -41.35 -41.50 31.50
C TYR A 37 -39.90 -41.19 31.94
N ARG A 38 -39.14 -42.20 32.37
CA ARG A 38 -37.72 -42.08 32.70
C ARG A 38 -36.90 -41.59 31.50
N LEU A 39 -37.08 -42.21 30.33
CA LEU A 39 -36.35 -41.84 29.11
C LEU A 39 -36.64 -40.40 28.67
N MET A 40 -37.91 -39.98 28.72
CA MET A 40 -38.31 -38.62 28.39
C MET A 40 -37.66 -37.60 29.33
N ARG A 41 -37.67 -37.88 30.64
CA ARG A 41 -37.19 -36.95 31.67
C ARG A 41 -35.67 -36.86 31.72
N ASP A 42 -34.99 -38.01 31.67
CA ASP A 42 -33.56 -38.09 31.97
C ASP A 42 -32.68 -38.04 30.69
N VAL A 43 -33.29 -38.19 29.50
CA VAL A 43 -32.56 -38.18 28.20
C VAL A 43 -33.16 -37.17 27.22
N THR A 44 -34.43 -37.31 26.85
CA THR A 44 -35.02 -36.53 25.75
C THR A 44 -35.13 -35.03 26.07
N GLY A 45 -35.55 -34.68 27.28
CA GLY A 45 -35.63 -33.28 27.75
C GLY A 45 -34.27 -32.58 27.71
N PRO A 46 -33.24 -33.10 28.40
CA PRO A 46 -31.86 -32.65 28.31
C PRO A 46 -31.32 -32.41 26.90
N ILE A 47 -31.46 -33.39 26.01
CA ILE A 47 -30.95 -33.29 24.64
C ILE A 47 -31.64 -32.15 23.90
N ARG A 48 -32.96 -32.00 24.05
CA ARG A 48 -33.70 -30.90 23.43
C ARG A 48 -33.21 -29.53 23.93
N ASN A 49 -32.88 -29.40 25.22
CA ASN A 49 -32.29 -28.17 25.75
C ASN A 49 -30.92 -27.89 25.13
N MET A 50 -30.04 -28.89 25.04
CA MET A 50 -28.73 -28.75 24.40
C MET A 50 -28.83 -28.30 22.94
N VAL A 51 -29.71 -28.93 22.15
CA VAL A 51 -29.96 -28.54 20.75
C VAL A 51 -30.43 -27.10 20.66
N ASN A 52 -31.36 -26.68 21.51
CA ASN A 52 -31.84 -25.30 21.54
C ASN A 52 -30.73 -24.31 21.92
N THR A 53 -29.84 -24.67 22.84
CA THR A 53 -28.70 -23.82 23.23
C THR A 53 -27.67 -23.70 22.11
N VAL A 54 -27.33 -24.80 21.43
CA VAL A 54 -26.44 -24.75 20.26
C VAL A 54 -27.05 -23.89 19.15
N ASP A 55 -28.36 -23.99 18.92
CA ASP A 55 -29.06 -23.16 17.94
C ASP A 55 -29.09 -21.66 18.33
N ARG A 56 -29.15 -21.34 19.64
CA ARG A 56 -28.96 -19.97 20.14
C ARG A 56 -27.54 -19.45 19.93
N ILE A 57 -26.53 -20.26 20.25
CA ILE A 57 -25.10 -19.93 20.00
C ILE A 57 -24.89 -19.67 18.50
N ARG A 58 -25.45 -20.52 17.62
CA ARG A 58 -25.41 -20.34 16.17
C ARG A 58 -26.02 -19.02 15.70
N ARG A 59 -27.05 -18.51 16.38
CA ARG A 59 -27.67 -17.20 16.11
C ARG A 59 -26.89 -16.01 16.71
N GLY A 60 -25.71 -16.24 17.29
CA GLY A 60 -24.88 -15.20 17.89
C GLY A 60 -25.20 -14.91 19.37
N GLN A 61 -26.11 -15.66 20.00
CA GLN A 61 -26.38 -15.54 21.44
C GLN A 61 -25.37 -16.36 22.25
N LEU A 62 -24.11 -15.93 22.21
CA LEU A 62 -22.97 -16.67 22.75
C LEU A 62 -22.99 -16.83 24.27
N ASP A 63 -23.77 -16.02 25.01
CA ASP A 63 -23.92 -16.15 26.47
C ASP A 63 -24.84 -17.31 26.90
N SER A 64 -25.51 -17.95 25.94
CA SER A 64 -26.38 -19.09 26.23
C SER A 64 -25.58 -20.27 26.77
N ARG A 65 -26.05 -20.88 27.86
CA ARG A 65 -25.43 -22.07 28.47
C ARG A 65 -26.44 -23.20 28.60
N VAL A 66 -25.93 -24.42 28.58
CA VAL A 66 -26.72 -25.61 28.91
C VAL A 66 -26.74 -25.75 30.42
N GLU A 67 -27.92 -25.59 31.01
CA GLU A 67 -28.18 -25.70 32.43
C GLU A 67 -28.93 -27.00 32.77
N GLY A 68 -28.80 -27.45 34.02
CA GLY A 68 -29.46 -28.65 34.53
C GLY A 68 -28.50 -29.80 34.84
N TYR A 69 -29.04 -30.80 35.54
CA TYR A 69 -28.32 -32.00 35.93
C TYR A 69 -28.39 -33.06 34.84
N MET A 70 -27.23 -33.55 34.42
CA MET A 70 -27.09 -34.59 33.40
C MET A 70 -26.30 -35.77 33.99
N LEU A 71 -26.61 -36.98 33.54
CA LEU A 71 -25.91 -38.20 33.98
C LEU A 71 -25.01 -38.72 32.86
N GLY A 72 -23.83 -39.20 33.24
CA GLY A 72 -22.89 -39.87 32.33
C GLY A 72 -22.43 -39.00 31.16
N GLU A 73 -22.51 -39.53 29.95
CA GLU A 73 -22.04 -38.90 28.71
C GLU A 73 -22.75 -37.58 28.39
N LEU A 74 -24.01 -37.42 28.81
CA LEU A 74 -24.75 -36.17 28.61
C LEU A 74 -24.15 -35.01 29.42
N ASP A 75 -23.52 -35.30 30.57
CA ASP A 75 -22.81 -34.27 31.35
C ASP A 75 -21.51 -33.84 30.65
N MET A 76 -20.78 -34.79 30.07
CA MET A 76 -19.61 -34.48 29.25
C MET A 76 -20.00 -33.61 28.04
N LEU A 77 -21.10 -33.92 27.37
CA LEU A 77 -21.60 -33.14 26.25
C LEU A 77 -22.02 -31.72 26.67
N LYS A 78 -22.72 -31.58 27.80
CA LYS A 78 -23.08 -30.28 28.40
C LYS A 78 -21.83 -29.43 28.62
N ASN A 79 -20.81 -30.00 29.25
CA ASN A 79 -19.56 -29.30 29.56
C ASN A 79 -18.80 -28.93 28.28
N GLY A 80 -18.78 -29.80 27.27
CA GLY A 80 -18.21 -29.52 25.95
C GLY A 80 -18.89 -28.35 25.24
N ILE A 81 -20.23 -28.32 25.21
CA ILE A 81 -21.00 -27.21 24.62
C ILE A 81 -20.72 -25.89 25.34
N ASN A 82 -20.71 -25.91 26.68
CA ASN A 82 -20.43 -24.71 27.48
C ASN A 82 -19.00 -24.20 27.27
N SER A 83 -18.02 -25.11 27.17
CA SER A 83 -16.63 -24.75 26.87
C SER A 83 -16.50 -24.14 25.48
N MET A 84 -17.17 -24.70 24.47
CA MET A 84 -17.21 -24.13 23.12
C MET A 84 -17.81 -22.72 23.13
N ALA A 85 -18.93 -22.52 23.85
CA ALA A 85 -19.55 -21.22 23.97
C ALA A 85 -18.61 -20.18 24.59
N MET A 86 -17.90 -20.54 25.66
CA MET A 86 -16.89 -19.67 26.29
C MET A 86 -15.73 -19.34 25.34
N SER A 87 -15.19 -20.33 24.62
CA SER A 87 -14.12 -20.10 23.65
C SER A 87 -14.56 -19.19 22.50
N LEU A 88 -15.80 -19.33 22.02
CA LEU A 88 -16.36 -18.46 20.98
C LEU A 88 -16.54 -17.03 21.48
N THR A 89 -17.04 -16.83 22.70
CA THR A 89 -17.15 -15.49 23.30
C THR A 89 -15.77 -14.83 23.42
N ALA A 90 -14.78 -15.55 23.98
CA ALA A 90 -13.43 -15.02 24.15
C ALA A 90 -12.78 -14.68 22.79
N TYR A 91 -12.94 -15.54 21.78
CA TYR A 91 -12.44 -15.27 20.43
C TYR A 91 -13.11 -14.05 19.79
N HIS A 92 -14.42 -13.88 20.00
CA HIS A 92 -15.15 -12.73 19.47
C HIS A 92 -14.70 -11.42 20.14
N GLU A 93 -14.51 -11.43 21.46
CA GLU A 93 -13.98 -10.29 22.22
C GLU A 93 -12.57 -9.91 21.77
N GLU A 94 -11.67 -10.89 21.62
CA GLU A 94 -10.30 -10.67 21.15
C GLU A 94 -10.28 -10.12 19.72
N MET A 95 -11.08 -10.70 18.82
CA MET A 95 -11.20 -10.21 17.44
C MET A 95 -11.72 -8.76 17.40
N GLN A 96 -12.73 -8.44 18.21
CA GLN A 96 -13.28 -7.08 18.27
C GLN A 96 -12.22 -6.08 18.75
N GLN A 97 -11.46 -6.43 19.79
CA GLN A 97 -10.35 -5.62 20.27
C GLN A 97 -9.27 -5.41 19.19
N ASN A 98 -8.90 -6.47 18.46
CA ASN A 98 -7.94 -6.37 17.37
C ASN A 98 -8.44 -5.45 16.23
N ILE A 99 -9.73 -5.52 15.89
CA ILE A 99 -10.36 -4.64 14.89
C ILE A 99 -10.32 -3.18 15.37
N ASP A 100 -10.70 -2.93 16.63
CA ASP A 100 -10.73 -1.58 17.19
C ASP A 100 -9.32 -0.98 17.24
N GLN A 101 -8.31 -1.77 17.64
CA GLN A 101 -6.91 -1.36 17.64
C GLN A 101 -6.42 -1.07 16.21
N ALA A 102 -6.61 -2.00 15.27
CA ALA A 102 -6.17 -1.82 13.89
C ALA A 102 -6.84 -0.60 13.23
N THR A 103 -8.10 -0.33 13.56
CA THR A 103 -8.82 0.86 13.09
C THR A 103 -8.25 2.15 13.68
N SER A 104 -7.88 2.14 14.97
CA SER A 104 -7.22 3.27 15.63
C SER A 104 -5.85 3.55 15.02
N ASP A 105 -5.02 2.52 14.85
CA ASP A 105 -3.68 2.64 14.27
C ASP A 105 -3.72 3.14 12.83
N LEU A 106 -4.68 2.64 12.04
CA LEU A 106 -4.90 3.10 10.66
C LEU A 106 -5.28 4.59 10.64
N ARG A 107 -6.17 5.02 11.54
CA ARG A 107 -6.57 6.42 11.64
C ARG A 107 -5.38 7.32 11.99
N GLU A 108 -4.57 6.93 12.96
CA GLU A 108 -3.35 7.68 13.32
C GLU A 108 -2.38 7.78 12.14
N THR A 109 -2.17 6.66 11.43
CA THR A 109 -1.30 6.62 10.24
C THR A 109 -1.82 7.55 9.14
N LEU A 110 -3.14 7.60 8.91
CA LEU A 110 -3.74 8.50 7.93
C LEU A 110 -3.55 9.97 8.30
N GLU A 111 -3.77 10.34 9.57
CA GLU A 111 -3.54 11.70 10.07
C GLU A 111 -2.07 12.11 9.90
N GLN A 112 -1.12 11.22 10.21
CA GLN A 112 0.31 11.46 9.99
C GLN A 112 0.67 11.62 8.51
N MET A 113 0.11 10.78 7.64
CA MET A 113 0.31 10.88 6.18
C MET A 113 -0.23 12.20 5.62
N GLU A 114 -1.37 12.67 6.11
CA GLU A 114 -1.94 13.95 5.68
C GLU A 114 -1.02 15.13 6.06
N ILE A 115 -0.50 15.16 7.29
CA ILE A 115 0.45 16.18 7.74
C ILE A 115 1.70 16.18 6.87
N GLN A 116 2.29 15.00 6.62
CA GLN A 116 3.48 14.87 5.77
C GLN A 116 3.23 15.34 4.33
N ASN A 117 2.04 15.06 3.79
CA ASN A 117 1.69 15.49 2.44
C ASN A 117 1.61 17.02 2.34
N VAL A 118 0.98 17.67 3.33
CA VAL A 118 0.93 19.14 3.40
C VAL A 118 2.32 19.75 3.54
N GLU A 119 3.19 19.19 4.39
CA GLU A 119 4.56 19.66 4.54
C GLU A 119 5.37 19.50 3.24
N LEU A 120 5.22 18.36 2.56
CA LEU A 120 5.87 18.10 1.28
C LEU A 120 5.41 19.06 0.19
N ASP A 121 4.10 19.34 0.09
CA ASP A 121 3.55 20.31 -0.86
C ASP A 121 4.09 21.73 -0.58
N LEU A 122 4.16 22.12 0.70
CA LEU A 122 4.72 23.41 1.08
C LEU A 122 6.21 23.52 0.74
N ALA A 123 7.00 22.47 1.03
CA ALA A 123 8.41 22.42 0.69
C ALA A 123 8.63 22.48 -0.83
N LYS A 124 7.82 21.74 -1.60
CA LYS A 124 7.83 21.77 -3.07
C LYS A 124 7.52 23.16 -3.59
N LYS A 125 6.46 23.82 -3.10
CA LYS A 125 6.10 25.19 -3.51
C LYS A 125 7.22 26.19 -3.23
N ARG A 126 7.86 26.09 -2.06
CA ARG A 126 9.02 26.95 -1.72
C ARG A 126 10.20 26.72 -2.66
N ALA A 127 10.52 25.47 -2.97
CA ALA A 127 11.59 25.14 -3.91
C ALA A 127 11.30 25.63 -5.32
N GLN A 128 10.06 25.48 -5.79
CA GLN A 128 9.63 25.98 -7.10
C GLN A 128 9.70 27.51 -7.19
N GLU A 129 9.28 28.21 -6.13
CA GLU A 129 9.35 29.66 -6.09
C GLU A 129 10.80 30.16 -6.06
N ALA A 130 11.66 29.52 -5.27
CA ALA A 130 13.10 29.83 -5.27
C ALA A 130 13.74 29.61 -6.64
N ALA A 131 13.38 28.52 -7.33
CA ALA A 131 13.84 28.24 -8.69
C ALA A 131 13.35 29.31 -9.69
N ARG A 132 12.08 29.74 -9.58
CA ARG A 132 11.51 30.82 -10.41
C ARG A 132 12.27 32.13 -10.22
N ILE A 133 12.47 32.54 -8.96
CA ILE A 133 13.22 33.76 -8.62
C ILE A 133 14.66 33.69 -9.15
N LYS A 134 15.34 32.54 -9.00
CA LYS A 134 16.69 32.31 -9.53
C LYS A 134 16.73 32.50 -11.05
N SER A 135 15.79 31.90 -11.78
CA SER A 135 15.74 32.03 -13.24
C SER A 135 15.43 33.46 -13.70
N GLU A 136 14.49 34.15 -13.03
CA GLU A 136 14.16 35.55 -13.34
C GLU A 136 15.35 36.47 -13.07
N PHE A 137 16.06 36.26 -11.96
CA PHE A 137 17.27 37.02 -11.63
C PHE A 137 18.35 36.83 -12.70
N LEU A 138 18.66 35.59 -13.09
CA LEU A 138 19.70 35.31 -14.09
C LEU A 138 19.34 35.86 -15.48
N ALA A 139 18.08 35.76 -15.89
CA ALA A 139 17.61 36.33 -17.15
C ALA A 139 17.76 37.86 -17.15
N ASN A 140 17.32 38.53 -16.09
CA ASN A 140 17.41 39.98 -15.98
C ASN A 140 18.88 40.44 -15.93
N MET A 141 19.71 39.82 -15.08
CA MET A 141 21.14 40.14 -15.00
C MET A 141 21.86 39.92 -16.32
N SER A 142 21.55 38.86 -17.07
CA SER A 142 22.12 38.62 -18.40
C SER A 142 21.81 39.78 -19.37
N HIS A 143 20.56 40.26 -19.38
CA HIS A 143 20.16 41.41 -20.20
C HIS A 143 20.87 42.71 -19.78
N GLU A 144 20.93 42.98 -18.47
CA GLU A 144 21.55 44.18 -17.91
C GLU A 144 23.08 44.20 -18.08
N LEU A 145 23.73 43.04 -18.14
CA LEU A 145 25.18 42.94 -18.40
C LEU A 145 25.51 42.99 -19.89
N ARG A 146 24.68 42.38 -20.75
CA ARG A 146 24.92 42.34 -22.20
C ARG A 146 24.92 43.73 -22.83
N THR A 147 24.03 44.61 -22.41
CA THR A 147 23.90 45.96 -22.99
C THR A 147 25.18 46.81 -22.82
N PRO A 148 25.73 47.02 -21.61
CA PRO A 148 26.98 47.75 -21.45
C PRO A 148 28.17 47.01 -22.07
N LEU A 149 28.21 45.67 -22.03
CA LEU A 149 29.32 44.92 -22.62
C LEU A 149 29.37 45.03 -24.15
N ASN A 150 28.21 44.98 -24.81
CA ASN A 150 28.10 45.26 -26.25
C ASN A 150 28.53 46.69 -26.57
N GLY A 151 28.26 47.65 -25.68
CA GLY A 151 28.78 49.01 -25.76
C GLY A 151 30.31 49.05 -25.72
N VAL A 152 30.93 48.39 -24.73
CA VAL A 152 32.40 48.27 -24.60
C VAL A 152 32.99 47.64 -25.87
N ILE A 153 32.48 46.50 -26.33
CA ILE A 153 32.96 45.83 -27.54
C ILE A 153 32.81 46.74 -28.76
N GLY A 154 31.67 47.43 -28.89
CA GLY A 154 31.40 48.37 -29.97
C GLY A 154 32.42 49.50 -30.02
N PHE A 155 32.65 50.18 -28.89
CA PHE A 155 33.62 51.27 -28.81
C PHE A 155 35.06 50.77 -28.99
N THR A 156 35.42 49.60 -28.45
CA THR A 156 36.73 48.97 -28.67
C THR A 156 36.96 48.72 -30.16
N ARG A 157 35.99 48.14 -30.87
CA ARG A 157 36.06 47.89 -32.32
C ARG A 157 36.16 49.16 -33.14
N GLN A 158 35.47 50.24 -32.76
CA GLN A 158 35.59 51.52 -33.46
C GLN A 158 36.94 52.17 -33.21
N THR A 159 37.46 52.07 -31.98
CA THR A 159 38.78 52.62 -31.62
C THR A 159 39.90 51.89 -32.37
N LEU A 160 39.79 50.56 -32.51
CA LEU A 160 40.72 49.72 -33.28
C LEU A 160 40.83 50.11 -34.77
N LYS A 161 39.86 50.86 -35.32
CA LYS A 161 39.90 51.38 -36.70
C LYS A 161 40.64 52.72 -36.84
N THR A 162 41.08 53.31 -35.74
CA THR A 162 41.79 54.59 -35.72
C THR A 162 43.31 54.39 -35.71
N THR A 163 44.09 55.47 -35.81
CA THR A 163 45.55 55.41 -35.75
C THR A 163 46.00 55.17 -34.31
N LEU A 164 46.60 54.01 -34.05
CA LEU A 164 46.99 53.55 -32.70
C LEU A 164 48.47 53.15 -32.64
N THR A 165 49.07 53.27 -31.46
CA THR A 165 50.40 52.67 -31.21
C THR A 165 50.28 51.15 -31.08
N PRO A 166 51.37 50.38 -31.33
CA PRO A 166 51.34 48.91 -31.20
C PRO A 166 50.84 48.43 -29.83
N THR A 167 51.23 49.14 -28.75
CA THR A 167 50.80 48.82 -27.39
C THR A 167 49.31 49.10 -27.15
N GLN A 168 48.77 50.19 -27.70
CA GLN A 168 47.33 50.49 -27.59
C GLN A 168 46.49 49.45 -28.33
N THR A 169 46.95 49.00 -29.50
CA THR A 169 46.30 47.92 -30.26
C THR A 169 46.24 46.63 -29.46
N ASP A 170 47.35 46.21 -28.84
CA ASP A 170 47.40 44.99 -28.02
C ASP A 170 46.46 45.07 -26.79
N TYR A 171 46.40 46.23 -26.13
CA TYR A 171 45.46 46.47 -25.04
C TYR A 171 44.00 46.37 -25.50
N LEU A 172 43.64 47.01 -26.61
CA LEU A 172 42.28 46.98 -27.14
C LEU A 172 41.87 45.58 -27.61
N GLN A 173 42.77 44.84 -28.26
CA GLN A 173 42.52 43.43 -28.64
C GLN A 173 42.31 42.54 -27.40
N THR A 174 43.08 42.78 -26.34
CA THR A 174 42.90 42.06 -25.07
C THR A 174 41.57 42.39 -24.40
N ILE A 175 41.16 43.67 -24.40
CA ILE A 175 39.83 44.09 -23.91
C ILE A 175 38.71 43.43 -24.73
N GLU A 176 38.79 43.45 -26.06
CA GLU A 176 37.79 42.83 -26.94
C GLU A 176 37.67 41.33 -26.67
N ARG A 177 38.80 40.60 -26.63
CA ARG A 177 38.81 39.16 -26.35
C ARG A 177 38.22 38.85 -24.97
N SER A 178 38.57 39.64 -23.96
CA SER A 178 38.06 39.46 -22.59
C SER A 178 36.56 39.71 -22.50
N ALA A 179 36.05 40.75 -23.17
CA ALA A 179 34.63 41.05 -23.23
C ALA A 179 33.83 39.97 -23.98
N ASN A 180 34.34 39.46 -25.11
CA ASN A 180 33.69 38.34 -25.81
C ASN A 180 33.67 37.05 -24.97
N ASN A 181 34.77 36.74 -24.27
CA ASN A 181 34.81 35.59 -23.36
C ASN A 181 33.78 35.73 -22.23
N LEU A 182 33.63 36.93 -21.66
CA LEU A 182 32.64 37.18 -20.61
C LEU A 182 31.20 37.02 -21.13
N LEU A 183 30.91 37.48 -22.35
CA LEU A 183 29.61 37.26 -23.00
C LEU A 183 29.30 35.77 -23.15
N ASN A 184 30.28 34.97 -23.59
CA ASN A 184 30.12 33.53 -23.71
C ASN A 184 29.80 32.89 -22.34
N ILE A 185 30.55 33.24 -21.30
CA ILE A 185 30.29 32.74 -19.93
C ILE A 185 28.89 33.12 -19.46
N ILE A 186 28.44 34.36 -19.70
CA ILE A 186 27.08 34.81 -19.33
C ILE A 186 26.02 34.00 -20.08
N ASN A 187 26.21 33.72 -21.37
CA ASN A 187 25.29 32.90 -22.16
C ASN A 187 25.25 31.46 -21.64
N ASP A 188 26.40 30.86 -21.35
CA ASP A 188 26.49 29.49 -20.83
C ASP A 188 25.75 29.36 -19.48
N VAL A 189 25.91 30.34 -18.57
CA VAL A 189 25.19 30.38 -17.28
C VAL A 189 23.68 30.51 -17.49
N LEU A 190 23.25 31.31 -18.46
CA LEU A 190 21.82 31.45 -18.79
C LEU A 190 21.24 30.15 -19.33
N ASP A 191 21.95 29.49 -20.25
CA ASP A 191 21.51 28.24 -20.86
C ASP A 191 21.48 27.09 -19.84
N PHE A 192 22.45 27.03 -18.93
CA PHE A 192 22.39 26.13 -17.78
C PHE A 192 21.15 26.38 -16.92
N SER A 193 20.80 27.64 -16.65
CA SER A 193 19.59 27.98 -15.88
C SER A 193 18.29 27.58 -16.59
N LYS A 194 18.22 27.72 -17.93
CA LYS A 194 17.07 27.23 -18.72
C LYS A 194 16.96 25.71 -18.67
N LEU A 195 18.09 25.01 -18.71
CA LEU A 195 18.14 23.55 -18.60
C LEU A 195 17.63 23.08 -17.22
N GLU A 196 18.13 23.65 -16.12
CA GLU A 196 17.65 23.35 -14.77
C GLU A 196 16.13 23.59 -14.62
N ALA A 197 15.60 24.61 -15.32
CA ALA A 197 14.18 24.93 -15.32
C ALA A 197 13.34 24.10 -16.31
N GLY A 198 13.96 23.19 -17.08
CA GLY A 198 13.28 22.41 -18.12
C GLY A 198 12.75 23.24 -19.31
N LYS A 199 13.27 24.46 -19.50
CA LYS A 199 12.84 25.42 -20.54
C LYS A 199 13.75 25.41 -21.78
N LEU A 200 14.66 24.44 -21.89
CA LEU A 200 15.53 24.32 -23.06
C LEU A 200 14.71 23.75 -24.23
N VAL A 201 14.49 24.57 -25.24
CA VAL A 201 13.77 24.18 -26.46
C VAL A 201 14.78 23.73 -27.49
N LEU A 202 14.67 22.48 -27.95
CA LEU A 202 15.46 21.97 -29.06
C LEU A 202 14.77 22.38 -30.37
N GLU A 203 15.47 23.11 -31.22
CA GLU A 203 15.00 23.34 -32.60
C GLU A 203 15.25 22.10 -33.46
N HIS A 204 14.22 21.67 -34.17
CA HIS A 204 14.31 20.56 -35.11
C HIS A 204 14.27 21.10 -36.55
N ILE A 205 15.45 21.28 -37.14
CA ILE A 205 15.61 21.73 -38.52
C ILE A 205 16.30 20.66 -39.36
N PRO A 206 15.93 20.51 -40.65
CA PRO A 206 16.68 19.65 -41.56
C PRO A 206 18.07 20.25 -41.81
N PHE A 207 19.12 19.46 -41.55
CA PHE A 207 20.51 19.85 -41.78
C PHE A 207 21.32 18.71 -42.39
N SER A 208 22.39 19.04 -43.10
CA SER A 208 23.34 18.07 -43.66
C SER A 208 24.42 17.79 -42.63
N LEU A 209 24.39 16.60 -42.03
CA LEU A 209 25.37 16.20 -41.01
C LEU A 209 26.82 16.31 -41.51
N ARG A 210 27.06 15.95 -42.78
CA ARG A 210 28.40 16.06 -43.39
C ARG A 210 28.88 17.50 -43.44
N ASP A 211 28.04 18.42 -43.91
CA ASP A 211 28.42 19.81 -44.07
C ASP A 211 28.63 20.47 -42.70
N THR A 212 27.79 20.15 -41.72
CA THR A 212 27.97 20.66 -40.34
C THR A 212 29.28 20.16 -39.71
N VAL A 213 29.62 18.89 -39.89
CA VAL A 213 30.88 18.34 -39.36
C VAL A 213 32.08 18.95 -40.09
N ASP A 214 32.05 19.10 -41.42
CA ASP A 214 33.13 19.73 -42.18
C ASP A 214 33.32 21.21 -41.79
N GLU A 215 32.23 21.97 -41.59
CA GLU A 215 32.28 23.35 -41.08
C GLU A 215 32.92 23.43 -39.69
N THR A 216 32.55 22.52 -38.77
CA THR A 216 33.17 22.47 -37.43
C THR A 216 34.65 22.11 -37.49
N ALA A 217 35.05 21.19 -38.38
CA ALA A 217 36.44 20.79 -38.56
C ALA A 217 37.29 21.96 -39.09
N VAL A 218 36.76 22.73 -40.05
CA VAL A 218 37.41 23.95 -40.57
C VAL A 218 37.52 25.03 -39.49
N LEU A 219 36.48 25.20 -38.65
CA LEU A 219 36.47 26.19 -37.57
C LEU A 219 37.49 25.88 -36.47
N LEU A 220 37.70 24.59 -36.17
CA LEU A 220 38.61 24.13 -35.11
C LEU A 220 40.04 23.91 -35.59
N ALA A 221 40.26 23.73 -36.90
CA ALA A 221 41.59 23.51 -37.49
C ALA A 221 42.66 24.57 -37.10
N PRO A 222 42.36 25.88 -37.03
CA PRO A 222 43.32 26.90 -36.60
C PRO A 222 43.70 26.82 -35.12
N GLN A 223 42.85 26.21 -34.28
CA GLN A 223 43.08 26.07 -32.83
C GLN A 223 43.94 24.85 -32.49
N CYS A 224 44.18 23.97 -33.47
CA CYS A 224 45.09 22.85 -33.31
C CYS A 224 46.54 23.36 -33.45
N PRO A 225 47.37 23.30 -32.40
CA PRO A 225 48.76 23.71 -32.50
C PRO A 225 49.44 22.88 -33.59
N ARG A 226 50.06 23.56 -34.56
CA ARG A 226 50.82 22.92 -35.62
C ARG A 226 52.02 22.21 -34.99
N LYS A 227 51.86 20.94 -34.57
CA LYS A 227 52.98 20.07 -34.24
C LYS A 227 53.71 19.82 -35.56
N ILE A 228 54.83 20.51 -35.75
CA ILE A 228 55.79 20.22 -36.81
C ILE A 228 56.37 18.83 -36.49
N PRO A 229 56.14 17.79 -37.31
CA PRO A 229 56.86 16.53 -37.15
C PRO A 229 58.34 16.78 -37.46
N ARG A 230 59.23 16.43 -36.52
CA ARG A 230 60.66 16.31 -36.79
C ARG A 230 60.91 14.92 -37.36
N ASP A 231 61.12 14.84 -38.67
CA ASP A 231 61.66 13.67 -39.36
C ASP A 231 63.19 13.78 -39.36
N ASP A 232 63.81 13.34 -38.27
CA ASP A 232 65.26 13.16 -38.17
C ASP A 232 65.59 12.26 -36.98
N ALA A 233 65.35 10.96 -37.16
CA ALA A 233 65.95 9.90 -36.36
C ALA A 233 66.36 8.75 -37.29
N GLU A 234 67.54 8.93 -37.89
CA GLU A 234 68.30 7.91 -38.60
C GLU A 234 68.79 6.85 -37.59
N TYR A 235 68.46 5.58 -37.84
CA TYR A 235 68.89 4.43 -37.02
C TYR A 235 70.32 4.03 -37.43
N PRO A 236 71.32 3.97 -36.52
CA PRO A 236 72.58 3.32 -36.85
C PRO A 236 72.45 1.80 -36.70
N GLN A 237 73.21 1.10 -37.55
CA GLN A 237 73.35 -0.35 -37.67
C GLN A 237 73.68 -1.05 -36.34
#